data_AF-A0A419G0S7-F1
#
_entry.id   AF-A0A419G0S7-F1
#
_cell.length_a   1.000
_cell.length_b   1.000
_cell.length_c   1.000
_cell.angle_alpha   90.00
_cell.angle_beta   90.00
_cell.angle_gamma   90.00
#
_symmetry.space_group_name_H-M   'P 1'
#
loop_
_entity.id
_entity.type
_entity.pdbx_description
1 polymer ?
#
loop_
_entity_poly.entity_id
_entity_poly.type
_entity_poly.pdbx_seq_one_letter_code
_entity_poly.pdbx_strand_id
1 'polypeptide(L)'
;MTTNDHILKWQCLVCGYIHEGTGPPEKCPVCGAPKELFIPAETGARQTQKDLTGNWEGETHDVGLYLAFGKKAEEEGYPEIAQAFFKLALEEGWHAAEIASIRGMVRTTGENLRWQLEAELASHKEKLEAAETAQQQQDTGAAEFFRRTAKDEERHAAIIRGLLSRYFHL
;
A
#
# COMPACT_ATOMS: atom_id res chain seq x y z
N MET A 1 -29.87 29.81 16.63
CA MET A 1 -29.66 29.45 15.22
C MET A 1 -28.80 28.21 15.21
N THR A 2 -29.41 27.02 15.18
CA THR A 2 -28.69 25.75 15.05
C THR A 2 -28.52 25.50 13.56
N THR A 3 -27.32 25.70 13.02
CA THR A 3 -27.01 25.22 11.68
C THR A 3 -27.05 23.70 11.75
N ASN A 4 -28.10 23.10 11.17
CA ASN A 4 -28.11 21.68 10.83
C ASN A 4 -27.10 21.52 9.69
N ASP A 5 -25.83 21.49 10.05
CA ASP A 5 -24.76 21.14 9.13
C ASP A 5 -24.93 19.66 8.82
N HIS A 6 -25.49 19.36 7.65
CA HIS A 6 -25.67 18.01 7.18
C HIS A 6 -24.30 17.34 7.06
N ILE A 7 -24.02 16.39 7.96
CA ILE A 7 -22.83 15.55 7.90
C ILE A 7 -23.01 14.61 6.69
N LEU A 8 -22.14 14.74 5.69
CA LEU A 8 -22.08 13.87 4.53
C LEU A 8 -20.92 12.88 4.67
N LYS A 9 -20.96 11.80 3.89
CA LYS A 9 -19.85 10.87 3.75
C LYS A 9 -19.09 11.18 2.47
N TRP A 10 -17.77 11.24 2.53
CA TRP A 10 -16.89 11.51 1.40
C TRP A 10 -15.93 10.35 1.20
N GLN A 11 -15.92 9.74 0.03
CA GLN A 11 -15.06 8.63 -0.32
C GLN A 11 -13.82 9.09 -1.08
N CYS A 12 -12.64 8.73 -0.57
CA CYS A 12 -11.38 8.89 -1.27
C CYS A 12 -11.32 7.95 -2.48
N LEU A 13 -11.11 8.50 -3.68
CA LEU A 13 -10.97 7.73 -4.92
C LEU A 13 -9.64 6.96 -5.02
N VAL A 14 -8.66 7.34 -4.19
CA VAL A 14 -7.34 6.69 -4.18
C VAL A 14 -7.39 5.41 -3.33
N CYS A 15 -7.75 5.51 -2.06
CA CYS A 15 -7.68 4.38 -1.11
C CYS A 15 -9.04 3.89 -0.58
N GLY A 16 -10.16 4.48 -1.02
CA GLY A 16 -11.49 4.10 -0.56
C GLY A 16 -11.90 4.61 0.83
N TYR A 17 -11.03 5.33 1.55
CA TYR A 17 -11.33 5.88 2.88
C TYR A 17 -12.62 6.72 2.88
N ILE A 18 -13.49 6.49 3.86
CA ILE A 18 -14.71 7.27 4.07
C ILE A 18 -14.48 8.28 5.18
N HIS A 19 -14.59 9.56 4.83
CA HIS A 19 -14.61 10.67 5.77
C HIS A 19 -16.04 11.09 6.08
N GLU A 20 -16.37 11.33 7.35
CA GLU A 20 -17.64 11.90 7.78
C GLU A 20 -17.45 13.38 8.14
N GLY A 21 -18.13 14.28 7.43
CA GLY A 21 -17.98 15.72 7.62
C GLY A 21 -18.86 16.55 6.69
N THR A 22 -18.92 17.85 6.94
CA THR A 22 -19.63 18.81 6.07
C THR A 22 -18.95 18.99 4.71
N GLY A 23 -17.68 18.59 4.60
CA GLY A 23 -16.87 18.56 3.39
C GLY A 23 -15.80 17.45 3.48
N PRO A 24 -15.10 17.15 2.37
CA PRO A 24 -13.97 16.24 2.41
C PRO A 24 -12.79 16.87 3.18
N PRO A 25 -11.88 16.06 3.75
CA PRO A 25 -10.70 16.58 4.43
C PRO A 25 -9.71 17.14 3.41
N GLU A 26 -8.90 18.14 3.78
CA GLU A 26 -7.88 18.73 2.88
C GLU A 26 -6.90 17.68 2.34
N LYS A 27 -6.58 16.67 3.15
CA LYS A 27 -5.83 15.48 2.76
C LYS A 27 -6.48 14.23 3.34
N CYS A 28 -6.48 13.15 2.58
CA CYS A 28 -6.87 11.84 3.05
C CYS A 28 -5.96 11.40 4.21
N PRO A 29 -6.49 11.04 5.38
CA PRO A 29 -5.67 10.60 6.51
C PRO A 29 -5.01 9.24 6.28
N VAL A 30 -5.45 8.48 5.27
CA VAL A 30 -4.92 7.15 4.94
C VAL A 30 -3.82 7.22 3.89
N CYS A 31 -4.07 7.87 2.75
CA CYS A 31 -3.12 7.91 1.63
C CYS A 31 -2.57 9.31 1.29
N GLY A 32 -2.99 10.34 2.02
CA GLY A 32 -2.57 11.73 1.77
C GLY A 32 -3.12 12.34 0.47
N ALA A 33 -4.04 11.66 -0.23
CA ALA A 33 -4.69 12.19 -1.43
C ALA A 33 -5.35 13.54 -1.15
N PRO A 34 -5.23 14.53 -2.06
CA PRO A 34 -5.80 15.84 -1.84
C PRO A 34 -7.34 15.78 -1.93
N LYS A 35 -8.02 16.79 -1.36
CA LYS A 35 -9.50 16.81 -1.27
C LYS A 35 -10.24 16.67 -2.60
N GLU A 36 -9.60 17.04 -3.71
CA GLU A 36 -10.16 16.94 -5.07
C GLU A 36 -10.38 15.48 -5.50
N LEU A 37 -9.72 14.53 -4.84
CA LEU A 37 -9.90 13.10 -5.05
C LEU A 37 -10.95 12.49 -4.11
N PHE A 38 -11.82 13.30 -3.51
CA PHE A 38 -12.98 12.83 -2.75
C PHE A 38 -14.30 13.10 -3.49
N ILE A 39 -15.21 12.13 -3.42
CA ILE A 39 -16.58 12.28 -3.93
C ILE A 39 -17.61 11.94 -2.83
N PRO A 40 -18.86 12.45 -2.89
CA PRO A 40 -19.91 12.03 -1.96
C PRO A 40 -20.14 10.51 -2.03
N ALA A 41 -20.01 9.81 -0.90
CA ALA A 41 -20.10 8.36 -0.82
C ALA A 41 -21.51 7.84 -1.19
N GLU A 42 -22.54 8.68 -1.03
CA GLU A 42 -23.92 8.40 -1.42
C GLU A 42 -24.17 8.43 -2.93
N THR A 43 -23.32 9.13 -3.70
CA THR A 43 -23.26 8.94 -5.16
C THR A 43 -22.58 7.62 -5.55
N GLY A 44 -21.96 6.94 -4.58
CA GLY A 44 -21.15 5.75 -4.73
C GLY A 44 -19.81 6.04 -5.42
N ALA A 45 -18.74 5.33 -5.05
CA ALA A 45 -17.68 5.06 -6.02
C ALA A 45 -18.36 4.54 -7.29
N ARG A 46 -18.15 5.25 -8.42
CA ARG A 46 -18.57 4.78 -9.75
C ARG A 46 -18.20 3.31 -9.88
N GLN A 47 -19.05 2.46 -10.47
CA GLN A 47 -18.78 1.03 -10.62
C GLN A 47 -17.34 0.77 -11.10
N THR A 48 -16.88 1.57 -12.06
CA THR A 48 -15.49 1.59 -12.55
C THR A 48 -14.42 1.70 -11.46
N GLN A 49 -14.61 2.52 -10.42
CA GLN A 49 -13.65 2.66 -9.32
C GLN A 49 -13.61 1.43 -8.41
N LYS A 50 -14.78 0.78 -8.21
CA LYS A 50 -14.84 -0.51 -7.53
C LYS A 50 -14.14 -1.58 -8.34
N ASP A 51 -14.40 -1.62 -9.64
CA ASP A 51 -13.77 -2.57 -10.57
C ASP A 51 -12.25 -2.37 -10.57
N LEU A 52 -11.76 -1.14 -10.68
CA LEU A 52 -10.32 -0.83 -10.59
C LEU A 52 -9.72 -1.24 -9.24
N THR A 53 -10.48 -1.16 -8.15
CA THR A 53 -10.00 -1.62 -6.84
C THR A 53 -9.87 -3.13 -6.81
N GLY A 54 -10.90 -3.86 -7.24
CA GLY A 54 -10.87 -5.32 -7.30
C GLY A 54 -9.81 -5.85 -8.26
N ASN A 55 -9.60 -5.18 -9.41
CA ASN A 55 -8.52 -5.55 -10.33
C ASN A 55 -7.16 -5.31 -9.67
N TRP A 56 -6.92 -4.16 -9.04
CA TRP A 56 -5.65 -3.91 -8.34
C TRP A 56 -5.35 -4.97 -7.26
N GLU A 57 -6.36 -5.37 -6.49
CA GLU A 57 -6.23 -6.45 -5.50
C GLU A 57 -5.93 -7.81 -6.15
N GLY A 58 -6.59 -8.14 -7.27
CA GLY A 58 -6.34 -9.35 -8.03
C GLY A 58 -4.93 -9.42 -8.62
N GLU A 59 -4.52 -8.37 -9.34
CA GLU A 59 -3.19 -8.29 -9.96
C GLU A 59 -2.07 -8.39 -8.91
N THR A 60 -2.19 -7.68 -7.78
CA THR A 60 -1.18 -7.75 -6.69
C THR A 60 -1.18 -9.10 -5.97
N HIS A 61 -2.32 -9.78 -5.89
CA HIS A 61 -2.41 -11.15 -5.39
C HIS A 61 -1.67 -12.13 -6.31
N ASP A 62 -1.87 -12.02 -7.62
CA ASP A 62 -1.28 -12.91 -8.61
C ASP A 62 0.26 -12.76 -8.68
N VAL A 63 0.79 -11.54 -8.51
CA VAL A 63 2.24 -11.32 -8.32
C VAL A 63 2.79 -12.20 -7.20
N GLY A 64 2.13 -12.21 -6.04
CA GLY A 64 2.56 -12.99 -4.88
C GLY A 64 2.51 -14.49 -5.14
N LEU A 65 1.43 -14.98 -5.78
CA LEU A 65 1.28 -16.38 -6.14
C LEU A 65 2.33 -16.83 -7.16
N TYR A 66 2.54 -16.07 -8.23
CA TYR A 66 3.52 -16.43 -9.26
C TYR A 66 4.95 -16.44 -8.73
N LEU A 67 5.32 -15.52 -7.83
CA LEU A 67 6.62 -15.58 -7.15
C LEU A 67 6.76 -16.87 -6.32
N ALA A 68 5.72 -17.26 -5.58
CA ALA A 68 5.72 -18.50 -4.79
C ALA A 68 5.80 -19.75 -5.67
N PHE A 69 5.05 -19.80 -6.77
CA PHE A 69 5.07 -20.91 -7.72
C PHE A 69 6.41 -21.03 -8.43
N GLY A 70 7.01 -19.90 -8.83
CA GLY A 70 8.33 -19.88 -9.44
C GLY A 70 9.39 -20.46 -8.51
N LYS A 71 9.43 -20.02 -7.25
CA LYS A 71 10.34 -20.56 -6.23
C LYS A 71 10.14 -22.07 -6.04
N LYS A 72 8.88 -22.52 -5.97
CA LYS A 72 8.57 -23.94 -5.83
C LYS A 72 9.05 -24.77 -7.03
N ALA A 73 8.92 -24.23 -8.25
CA ALA A 73 9.43 -24.86 -9.46
C ALA A 73 10.97 -24.96 -9.46
N GLU A 74 11.70 -23.96 -8.96
CA GLU A 74 13.15 -24.05 -8.80
C GLU A 74 13.56 -25.17 -7.81
N GLU A 75 12.87 -25.24 -6.66
CA GLU A 75 13.11 -26.27 -5.64
C GLU A 75 12.90 -27.69 -6.18
N GLU A 76 12.00 -27.86 -7.15
CA GLU A 76 11.69 -29.14 -7.80
C GLU A 76 12.54 -29.42 -9.05
N GLY A 77 13.43 -28.49 -9.44
CA GLY A 77 14.33 -28.67 -10.58
C GLY A 77 13.70 -28.36 -11.94
N TYR A 78 12.68 -27.49 -12.00
CA TYR A 78 12.03 -27.03 -13.23
C TYR A 78 12.37 -25.56 -13.55
N PRO A 79 13.61 -25.26 -14.03
CA PRO A 79 14.07 -23.88 -14.20
C PRO A 79 13.28 -23.10 -15.26
N GLU A 80 12.83 -23.74 -16.35
CA GLU A 80 12.03 -23.06 -17.39
C GLU A 80 10.66 -22.62 -16.86
N ILE A 81 10.01 -23.48 -16.08
CA ILE A 81 8.72 -23.18 -15.44
C ILE A 81 8.88 -22.05 -14.42
N ALA A 82 9.95 -22.10 -13.61
CA ALA A 82 10.25 -21.04 -12.66
C ALA A 82 10.39 -19.67 -13.34
N GLN A 83 11.18 -19.61 -14.40
CA GLN A 83 11.38 -18.37 -15.17
C GLN A 83 10.08 -17.88 -15.82
N ALA A 84 9.23 -18.79 -16.31
CA ALA A 84 7.90 -18.44 -16.81
C ALA A 84 7.06 -17.78 -15.72
N PHE A 85 6.99 -18.35 -14.52
CA PHE A 85 6.24 -17.75 -13.41
C PHE A 85 6.81 -16.40 -12.97
N PHE A 86 8.13 -16.25 -12.87
CA PHE A 86 8.72 -14.95 -12.52
C PHE A 86 8.44 -13.88 -13.57
N LYS A 87 8.40 -14.25 -14.85
CA LYS A 87 8.00 -13.34 -15.92
C LYS A 87 6.54 -12.93 -15.78
N LEU A 88 5.63 -13.87 -15.55
CA LEU A 88 4.20 -13.59 -15.33
C LEU A 88 4.00 -12.67 -14.12
N ALA A 89 4.73 -12.90 -13.01
CA ALA A 89 4.69 -12.02 -11.85
C ALA A 89 5.07 -10.57 -12.20
N LEU A 90 6.04 -10.36 -13.11
CA LEU A 90 6.39 -9.01 -13.56
C LEU A 90 5.29 -8.40 -14.44
N GLU A 91 4.65 -9.20 -15.29
CA GLU A 91 3.54 -8.76 -16.16
C GLU A 91 2.32 -8.29 -15.32
N GLU A 92 1.87 -9.07 -14.34
CA GLU A 92 0.77 -8.64 -13.44
C GLU A 92 1.19 -7.44 -12.56
N GLY A 93 2.48 -7.36 -12.21
CA GLY A 93 3.04 -6.18 -11.54
C GLY A 93 2.88 -4.90 -12.39
N TRP A 94 3.02 -5.01 -13.72
CA TRP A 94 2.78 -3.88 -14.63
C TRP A 94 1.31 -3.54 -14.78
N HIS A 95 0.41 -4.53 -14.81
CA HIS A 95 -1.04 -4.28 -14.78
C HIS A 95 -1.45 -3.54 -13.50
N ALA A 96 -0.98 -3.99 -12.33
CA ALA A 96 -1.20 -3.31 -11.05
C ALA A 96 -0.67 -1.87 -11.05
N ALA A 97 0.51 -1.63 -11.65
CA ALA A 97 1.12 -0.30 -11.76
C ALA A 97 0.31 0.66 -12.67
N GLU A 98 -0.26 0.15 -13.76
CA GLU A 98 -1.16 0.92 -14.63
C GLU A 98 -2.43 1.30 -13.88
N ILE A 99 -3.04 0.36 -13.15
CA ILE A 99 -4.23 0.63 -12.34
C ILE A 99 -3.94 1.67 -11.25
N ALA A 100 -2.78 1.56 -10.56
CA ALA A 100 -2.37 2.55 -9.57
C ALA A 100 -2.24 3.96 -10.16
N SER A 101 -1.75 4.05 -11.40
CA SER A 101 -1.66 5.32 -12.14
C SER A 101 -3.05 5.87 -12.47
N ILE A 102 -3.97 5.03 -12.99
CA ILE A 102 -5.36 5.41 -13.30
C ILE A 102 -6.09 5.90 -12.04
N ARG A 103 -5.82 5.29 -10.88
CA ARG A 103 -6.40 5.66 -9.59
C ARG A 103 -5.75 6.87 -8.92
N GLY A 104 -4.76 7.51 -9.57
CA GLY A 104 -4.09 8.70 -9.06
C GLY A 104 -3.22 8.44 -7.83
N MET A 105 -2.73 7.21 -7.66
CA MET A 105 -1.83 6.85 -6.56
C MET A 105 -0.39 7.31 -6.80
N VAL A 106 0.00 7.49 -8.06
CA VAL A 106 1.38 7.84 -8.45
C VAL A 106 1.56 9.36 -8.50
N ARG A 107 2.55 9.89 -7.76
CA ARG A 107 2.93 11.32 -7.74
C ARG A 107 4.32 11.54 -8.34
N THR A 108 4.94 12.71 -8.12
CA THR A 108 6.35 12.90 -8.50
C THR A 108 7.27 11.95 -7.73
N THR A 109 8.43 11.62 -8.30
CA THR A 109 9.38 10.68 -7.68
C THR A 109 9.76 11.08 -6.25
N GLY A 110 10.01 12.37 -6.00
CA GLY A 110 10.36 12.86 -4.67
C GLY A 110 9.20 12.78 -3.66
N GLU A 111 7.95 12.96 -4.11
CA GLU A 111 6.76 12.79 -3.27
C GLU A 111 6.52 11.31 -2.95
N ASN A 112 6.66 10.41 -3.94
CA ASN A 112 6.51 8.97 -3.72
C ASN A 112 7.57 8.44 -2.75
N LEU A 113 8.82 8.89 -2.87
CA LEU A 113 9.88 8.52 -1.93
C LEU A 113 9.61 9.03 -0.51
N ARG A 114 9.15 10.27 -0.35
CA ARG A 114 8.77 10.80 0.97
C ARG A 114 7.62 10.02 1.59
N TRP A 115 6.59 9.74 0.80
CA TRP A 115 5.44 8.96 1.24
C TRP A 115 5.85 7.55 1.66
N GLN A 116 6.67 6.85 0.88
CA GLN A 116 7.15 5.53 1.28
C GLN A 116 8.09 5.57 2.48
N LEU A 117 8.91 6.62 2.65
CA LEU A 117 9.71 6.75 3.87
C LEU A 117 8.81 6.84 5.11
N GLU A 118 7.75 7.64 5.05
CA GLU A 118 6.78 7.73 6.15
C GLU A 118 6.10 6.38 6.41
N ALA A 119 5.71 5.68 5.34
CA ALA A 119 5.09 4.35 5.44
C ALA A 119 6.03 3.31 6.08
N GLU A 120 7.30 3.24 5.65
CA GLU A 120 8.31 2.33 6.22
C GLU A 120 8.56 2.63 7.71
N LEU A 121 8.60 3.91 8.09
CA LEU A 121 8.80 4.31 9.49
C LEU A 121 7.60 3.96 10.38
N ALA A 122 6.39 4.15 9.84
CA ALA A 122 5.16 3.73 10.52
C ALA A 122 5.12 2.20 10.67
N SER A 123 5.38 1.46 9.59
CA SER A 123 5.37 -0.02 9.62
C SER A 123 6.44 -0.59 10.55
N HIS A 124 7.65 -0.01 10.58
CA HIS A 124 8.69 -0.37 11.55
C HIS A 124 8.17 -0.26 12.99
N LYS A 125 7.54 0.88 13.33
CA LYS A 125 6.98 1.10 14.66
C LYS A 125 5.87 0.10 14.99
N GLU A 126 4.90 -0.06 14.08
CA GLU A 126 3.78 -1.00 14.25
C GLU A 126 4.27 -2.45 14.45
N LYS A 127 5.30 -2.87 13.72
CA LYS A 127 5.89 -4.21 13.86
C LYS A 127 6.60 -4.39 15.19
N LEU A 128 7.27 -3.36 15.73
CA LEU A 128 7.84 -3.44 17.08
C LEU A 128 6.75 -3.58 18.15
N GLU A 129 5.67 -2.80 18.05
CA GLU A 129 4.51 -2.89 18.96
C GLU A 129 3.81 -4.27 18.87
N ALA A 130 3.67 -4.81 17.65
CA ALA A 130 3.14 -6.15 17.42
C ALA A 130 4.06 -7.23 18.02
N ALA A 131 5.38 -7.07 17.92
CA ALA A 131 6.34 -7.99 18.52
C ALA A 131 6.27 -8.00 20.06
N GLU A 132 6.11 -6.83 20.69
CA GLU A 132 5.91 -6.73 22.14
C GLU A 132 4.61 -7.40 22.57
N THR A 133 3.52 -7.17 21.83
CA THR A 133 2.22 -7.82 22.07
C THR A 133 2.33 -9.35 21.97
N ALA A 134 2.93 -9.86 20.88
CA ALA A 134 3.13 -11.29 20.69
C ALA A 134 4.00 -11.91 21.80
N GLN A 135 5.04 -11.19 22.25
CA GLN A 135 5.89 -11.63 23.35
C GLN A 135 5.12 -11.74 24.67
N GLN A 136 4.23 -10.79 24.97
CA GLN A 136 3.37 -10.83 26.16
C GLN A 136 2.38 -12.00 26.11
N GLN A 137 1.90 -12.35 24.92
CA GLN A 137 1.06 -13.52 24.66
C GLN A 137 1.83 -14.84 24.59
N GLN A 138 3.15 -14.81 24.81
CA GLN A 138 4.05 -15.96 24.72
C GLN A 138 4.09 -16.61 23.32
N ASP A 139 3.63 -15.91 22.28
CA ASP A 139 3.78 -16.31 20.88
C ASP A 139 5.17 -15.88 20.37
N THR A 140 6.15 -16.70 20.72
CA THR A 140 7.55 -16.45 20.40
C THR A 140 7.83 -16.45 18.89
N GLY A 141 7.09 -17.25 18.11
CA GLY A 141 7.23 -17.32 16.65
C GLY A 141 6.75 -16.04 15.98
N ALA A 142 5.57 -15.54 16.35
CA ALA A 142 5.08 -14.26 15.85
C ALA A 142 5.98 -13.10 16.31
N ALA A 143 6.44 -13.11 17.56
CA ALA A 143 7.34 -12.08 18.07
C ALA A 143 8.66 -12.01 17.28
N GLU A 144 9.27 -13.16 16.95
CA GLU A 144 10.48 -13.20 16.12
C GLU A 144 10.22 -12.70 14.70
N PHE A 145 9.12 -13.15 14.08
CA PHE A 145 8.72 -12.68 12.76
C PHE A 145 8.58 -11.16 12.69
N PHE A 146 7.86 -10.56 13.64
CA PHE A 146 7.66 -9.12 13.68
C PHE A 146 8.97 -8.36 13.94
N ARG A 147 9.84 -8.84 14.84
CA ARG A 147 11.17 -8.21 15.04
C ARG A 147 12.04 -8.29 13.80
N ARG A 148 12.05 -9.43 13.11
CA ARG A 148 12.84 -9.61 11.88
C ARG A 148 12.34 -8.67 10.79
N THR A 149 11.04 -8.64 10.55
CA THR A 149 10.44 -7.78 9.51
C THR A 149 10.48 -6.30 9.89
N ALA A 150 10.54 -5.92 11.17
CA ALA A 150 10.81 -4.54 11.57
C ALA A 150 12.20 -4.10 11.11
N LYS A 151 13.24 -4.93 11.27
CA LYS A 151 14.59 -4.64 10.76
C LYS A 151 14.61 -4.48 9.24
N ASP A 152 13.77 -5.22 8.52
CA ASP A 152 13.61 -5.07 7.08
C ASP A 152 13.09 -3.66 6.73
N GLU A 153 12.07 -3.15 7.45
CA GLU A 153 11.54 -1.79 7.22
C GLU A 153 12.53 -0.69 7.62
N GLU A 154 13.32 -0.90 8.67
CA GLU A 154 14.42 0.03 9.01
C GLU A 154 15.42 0.14 7.85
N ARG A 155 15.79 -1.00 7.26
CA ARG A 155 16.68 -1.05 6.09
C ARG A 155 16.02 -0.40 4.87
N HIS A 156 14.73 -0.66 4.60
CA HIS A 156 14.01 -0.02 3.50
C HIS A 156 13.96 1.50 3.68
N ALA A 157 13.64 1.98 4.88
CA ALA A 157 13.67 3.41 5.20
C ALA A 157 15.05 4.02 5.00
N ALA A 158 16.13 3.33 5.38
CA ALA A 158 17.50 3.80 5.17
C ALA A 158 17.85 3.95 3.67
N ILE A 159 17.43 3.00 2.83
CA ILE A 159 17.60 3.08 1.37
C ILE A 159 16.87 4.32 0.82
N ILE A 160 15.61 4.49 1.20
CA ILE A 160 14.78 5.62 0.72
C ILE A 160 15.35 6.96 1.18
N ARG A 161 15.79 7.08 2.44
CA ARG A 161 16.48 8.29 2.94
C ARG A 161 17.73 8.62 2.12
N GLY A 162 18.55 7.61 1.82
CA GLY A 162 19.74 7.80 0.99
C GLY A 162 19.43 8.33 -0.41
N LEU A 163 18.35 7.83 -1.03
CA LEU A 163 17.88 8.32 -2.34
C LEU A 163 17.33 9.76 -2.26
N LEU A 164 16.53 10.06 -1.24
CA LEU A 164 16.00 11.41 -1.00
C LEU A 164 17.11 12.44 -0.80
N SER A 165 18.10 12.11 0.02
CA SER A 165 19.22 13.01 0.29
C SER A 165 20.07 13.26 -0.96
N ARG A 166 20.32 12.20 -1.76
CA ARG A 166 21.12 12.28 -2.98
C ARG A 166 20.47 13.09 -4.10
N TYR A 167 19.17 12.93 -4.32
CA TYR A 167 18.49 13.42 -5.52
C TYR A 167 17.48 14.54 -5.28
N PHE A 168 17.01 14.73 -4.04
CA PHE A 168 15.94 15.67 -3.71
C PHE A 168 16.28 16.61 -2.56
N HIS A 169 17.56 16.63 -2.13
CA HIS A 169 18.14 17.56 -1.15
C HIS A 169 17.32 17.67 0.15
N LEU A 170 16.96 16.51 0.71
CA LEU A 170 16.57 16.39 2.12
C LEU A 170 17.79 16.13 3.01
#